data_AF-A0A401U1V8-F1
#
_entry.id   AF-A0A401U1V8-F1
#
_cell.length_a   1.000
_cell.length_b   1.000
_cell.length_c   1.000
_cell.angle_alpha   90.00
_cell.angle_beta   90.00
_cell.angle_gamma   90.00
#
_symmetry.space_group_name_H-M   'P 1'
#
loop_
_entity.id
_entity.type
_entity.pdbx_description
1 polymer ?
#
loop_
_entity_poly.entity_id
_entity_poly.type
_entity_poly.pdbx_seq_one_letter_code
_entity_poly.pdbx_strand_id
1 'polypeptide(L)'
;SKFALEGISETLGKEVNDLGIKVTAVEPGSFRTDWAGRSMVRAERSIADYDALIDPIRKRRLEMSGRQVGDPQKAAQAMLKLALSADPPAHLLLGSDAVRLVEDKMKLLQAEFAAWKSVSLSTDIA
;
A
#
# COMPACT_ATOMS: atom_id res chain seq x y z
N SER A 1 -3.15 8.07 -6.32
CA SER A 1 -3.26 7.07 -7.41
C SER A 1 -3.24 5.63 -6.90
N LYS A 2 -2.41 5.23 -5.93
CA LYS A 2 -2.33 3.82 -5.47
C LYS A 2 -3.61 3.28 -4.82
N PHE A 3 -4.25 4.01 -3.90
CA PHE A 3 -5.57 3.65 -3.38
C PHE A 3 -6.63 3.42 -4.47
N ALA A 4 -6.63 4.25 -5.52
CA ALA A 4 -7.55 4.07 -6.65
C ALA A 4 -7.23 2.79 -7.45
N LEU A 5 -5.94 2.47 -7.62
CA LEU A 5 -5.51 1.23 -8.28
C LEU A 5 -5.93 -0.01 -7.48
N GLU A 6 -5.80 0.02 -6.15
CA GLU A 6 -6.29 -1.05 -5.28
C GLU A 6 -7.81 -1.23 -5.42
N GLY A 7 -8.58 -0.14 -5.32
CA GLY A 7 -10.05 -0.22 -5.49
C GLY A 7 -10.48 -0.73 -6.86
N ILE A 8 -9.80 -0.31 -7.95
CA ILE A 8 -10.06 -0.85 -9.29
C ILE A 8 -9.69 -2.33 -9.37
N SER A 9 -8.55 -2.74 -8.80
CA SER A 9 -8.09 -4.12 -8.82
C SER A 9 -9.02 -5.05 -8.03
N GLU A 10 -9.50 -4.60 -6.88
CA GLU A 10 -10.45 -5.34 -6.05
C GLU A 10 -11.79 -5.52 -6.76
N THR A 11 -12.29 -4.46 -7.41
CA THR A 11 -13.54 -4.50 -8.18
C THR A 11 -13.41 -5.46 -9.37
N LEU A 12 -12.36 -5.29 -10.17
CA LEU A 12 -12.08 -6.16 -11.31
C LEU A 12 -11.96 -7.62 -10.88
N GLY A 13 -11.26 -7.90 -9.77
CA GLY A 13 -11.09 -9.24 -9.23
C GLY A 13 -12.42 -9.93 -8.92
N LYS A 14 -13.43 -9.19 -8.46
CA LYS A 14 -14.79 -9.72 -8.22
C LYS A 14 -15.51 -10.03 -9.53
N GLU A 15 -15.40 -9.15 -10.53
CA GLU A 15 -16.09 -9.28 -11.82
C GLU A 15 -15.58 -10.46 -12.66
N VAL A 16 -14.27 -10.74 -12.62
CA VAL A 16 -13.64 -11.76 -13.47
C VAL A 16 -13.43 -13.11 -12.78
N ASN A 17 -13.82 -13.24 -11.50
CA ASN A 17 -13.56 -14.45 -10.72
C ASN A 17 -14.22 -15.70 -11.35
N ASP A 18 -15.43 -15.56 -11.86
CA ASP A 18 -16.17 -16.68 -12.49
C ASP A 18 -15.57 -17.12 -13.83
N LEU A 19 -14.70 -16.29 -14.42
CA LEU A 19 -13.90 -16.63 -15.61
C LEU A 19 -12.61 -17.38 -15.23
N GLY A 20 -12.38 -17.64 -13.95
CA GLY A 20 -11.15 -18.27 -13.44
C GLY A 20 -9.95 -17.32 -13.41
N ILE A 21 -10.14 -16.02 -13.62
CA ILE A 21 -9.06 -15.01 -13.58
C ILE A 21 -8.90 -14.52 -12.15
N LYS A 22 -7.66 -14.47 -11.66
CA LYS A 22 -7.32 -14.01 -10.31
C LYS A 22 -6.57 -12.68 -10.38
N VAL A 23 -6.95 -11.76 -9.50
CA VAL A 23 -6.37 -10.42 -9.42
C VAL A 23 -5.84 -10.18 -8.01
N THR A 24 -4.57 -9.79 -7.91
CA THR A 24 -3.91 -9.46 -6.65
C THR A 24 -3.21 -8.11 -6.75
N ALA A 25 -3.53 -7.21 -5.84
CA ALA A 25 -2.73 -6.02 -5.56
C ALA A 25 -1.51 -6.40 -4.71
N VAL A 26 -0.31 -6.23 -5.27
CA VAL A 26 0.93 -6.39 -4.51
C VAL A 26 1.29 -5.06 -3.85
N GLU A 27 1.43 -5.09 -2.53
CA GLU A 27 1.58 -3.91 -1.67
C GLU A 27 2.93 -3.96 -0.95
N PRO A 28 4.01 -3.56 -1.63
CA PRO A 28 5.34 -3.57 -1.06
C PRO A 28 5.57 -2.39 -0.11
N GLY A 29 6.29 -2.67 0.97
CA GLY A 29 6.95 -1.67 1.79
C GLY A 29 8.23 -1.15 1.13
N SER A 30 9.23 -0.84 1.94
CA SER A 30 10.48 -0.27 1.48
C SER A 30 11.44 -1.37 0.99
N PHE A 31 11.70 -1.41 -0.32
CA PHE A 31 12.66 -2.34 -0.94
C PHE A 31 13.90 -1.64 -1.50
N ARG A 32 15.04 -2.35 -1.50
CA ARG A 32 16.33 -1.90 -2.07
C ARG A 32 16.30 -1.86 -3.60
N THR A 33 15.51 -0.96 -4.14
CA THR A 33 15.41 -0.67 -5.58
C THR A 33 15.87 0.76 -5.84
N ASP A 34 16.13 1.09 -7.10
CA ASP A 34 16.46 2.45 -7.52
C ASP A 34 15.29 3.45 -7.40
N TRP A 35 14.13 3.03 -6.88
CA TRP A 35 12.94 3.85 -6.72
C TRP A 35 13.22 5.14 -5.94
N ALA A 36 13.84 5.06 -4.76
CA ALA A 36 14.10 6.24 -3.92
C ALA A 36 15.24 7.13 -4.45
N GLY A 37 16.07 6.57 -5.32
CA GLY A 37 17.18 7.25 -5.97
C GLY A 37 16.73 7.86 -7.31
N ARG A 38 17.17 7.23 -8.41
CA ARG A 38 17.06 7.76 -9.77
C ARG A 38 15.63 7.76 -10.31
N SER A 39 14.77 6.84 -9.90
CA SER A 39 13.43 6.71 -10.50
C SER A 39 12.38 7.65 -9.90
N MET A 40 12.65 8.28 -8.76
CA MET A 40 11.72 9.24 -8.15
C MET A 40 11.96 10.65 -8.68
N VAL A 41 11.01 11.11 -9.50
CA VAL A 41 10.92 12.52 -9.90
C VAL A 41 10.35 13.32 -8.74
N ARG A 42 11.03 14.41 -8.38
CA ARG A 42 10.65 15.31 -7.27
C ARG A 42 10.12 16.62 -7.84
N ALA A 43 9.18 17.23 -7.13
CA ALA A 43 8.74 18.58 -7.45
C ALA A 43 9.92 19.57 -7.29
N GLU A 44 10.18 20.36 -8.33
CA GLU A 44 11.27 21.34 -8.36
C GLU A 44 10.99 22.57 -7.49
N ARG A 45 9.72 22.94 -7.35
CA ARG A 45 9.28 24.06 -6.50
C ARG A 45 8.98 23.58 -5.09
N SER A 46 9.36 24.38 -4.11
CA SER A 46 8.90 24.27 -2.73
C SER A 46 8.06 25.49 -2.34
N ILE A 47 7.27 25.34 -1.28
CA ILE A 47 6.46 26.40 -0.68
C ILE A 47 6.98 26.51 0.75
N ALA A 48 7.45 27.70 1.14
CA ALA A 48 8.17 27.92 2.41
C ALA A 48 7.43 27.34 3.62
N ASP A 49 6.10 27.48 3.67
CA ASP A 49 5.24 26.98 4.74
C ASP A 49 5.34 25.44 4.94
N TYR A 50 5.72 24.70 3.90
CA TYR A 50 5.83 23.23 3.93
C TYR A 50 7.26 22.72 4.11
N ASP A 51 8.28 23.58 4.01
CA ASP A 51 9.67 23.14 3.98
C ASP A 51 10.05 22.41 5.27
N ALA A 52 9.63 22.92 6.43
CA ALA A 52 9.87 22.30 7.73
C ALA A 52 9.27 20.88 7.84
N LEU A 53 8.20 20.59 7.11
CA LEU A 53 7.56 19.27 7.09
C LEU A 53 8.21 18.33 6.05
N ILE A 54 8.45 18.85 4.84
CA ILE A 54 8.80 18.03 3.69
C ILE A 54 10.30 17.76 3.59
N ASP A 55 11.16 18.70 3.98
CA ASP A 55 12.60 18.54 3.84
C ASP A 55 13.17 17.38 4.67
N PRO A 56 12.76 17.17 5.94
CA PRO A 56 13.17 15.99 6.70
C PRO A 56 12.76 14.68 6.01
N ILE A 57 11.56 14.64 5.42
CA ILE A 57 11.04 13.47 4.70
C ILE A 57 11.88 13.20 3.45
N ARG A 58 12.17 14.24 2.66
CA ARG A 58 13.01 14.16 1.46
C ARG A 58 14.41 13.67 1.79
N LYS A 59 15.04 14.27 2.81
CA LYS A 59 16.38 13.89 3.28
C LYS A 59 16.42 12.43 3.72
N ARG A 60 15.49 12.03 4.58
CA ARG A 60 15.39 10.63 5.04
C ARG A 60 15.19 9.65 3.89
N ARG A 61 14.35 9.99 2.90
CA ARG A 61 14.10 9.11 1.74
C ARG A 61 15.34 8.92 0.88
N LEU A 62 16.14 9.99 0.71
CA LEU A 62 17.44 9.94 0.03
C LEU A 62 18.45 9.10 0.80
N GLU A 63 18.61 9.34 2.10
CA GLU A 63 19.54 8.61 2.98
C GLU A 63 19.21 7.11 3.07
N MET A 64 17.92 6.77 2.99
CA MET A 64 17.45 5.38 2.99
C MET A 64 17.63 4.67 1.64
N SER A 65 17.99 5.37 0.57
CA SER A 65 18.20 4.76 -0.75
C SER A 65 19.31 3.71 -0.70
N GLY A 66 19.02 2.47 -1.11
CA GLY A 66 19.92 1.32 -1.01
C GLY A 66 20.01 0.70 0.39
N ARG A 67 19.43 1.33 1.42
CA ARG A 67 19.44 0.88 2.82
C ARG A 67 18.08 0.40 3.31
N GLN A 68 17.09 0.31 2.42
CA GLN A 68 15.77 -0.20 2.76
C GLN A 68 15.86 -1.64 3.30
N VAL A 69 14.87 -2.05 4.09
CA VAL A 69 14.86 -3.38 4.73
C VAL A 69 14.49 -4.50 3.77
N GLY A 70 13.66 -4.20 2.76
CA GLY A 70 13.16 -5.18 1.80
C GLY A 70 14.21 -5.57 0.76
N ASP A 71 14.25 -6.87 0.48
CA ASP A 71 15.10 -7.49 -0.55
C ASP A 71 14.29 -7.75 -1.83
N PRO A 72 14.62 -7.12 -2.97
CA PRO A 72 13.89 -7.31 -4.22
C PRO A 72 13.89 -8.76 -4.73
N GLN A 73 14.95 -9.54 -4.45
CA GLN A 73 15.00 -10.95 -4.86
C GLN A 73 13.96 -11.77 -4.09
N LYS A 74 13.78 -11.49 -2.79
CA LYS A 74 12.74 -12.13 -1.98
C LYS A 74 11.33 -11.68 -2.40
N ALA A 75 11.16 -10.42 -2.79
CA ALA A 75 9.90 -9.96 -3.37
C ALA A 75 9.57 -10.73 -4.66
N ALA A 76 10.54 -10.93 -5.55
CA ALA A 76 10.37 -11.72 -6.76
C ALA A 76 9.96 -13.17 -6.46
N GLN A 77 10.60 -13.81 -5.47
CA GLN A 77 10.23 -15.15 -5.02
C GLN A 77 8.81 -15.20 -4.45
N ALA A 78 8.39 -14.19 -3.68
CA ALA A 78 7.03 -14.10 -3.16
C ALA A 78 6.00 -13.92 -4.28
N MET A 79 6.30 -13.11 -5.29
CA MET A 79 5.43 -12.93 -6.47
C MET A 79 5.35 -14.22 -7.31
N LEU A 80 6.44 -14.98 -7.43
CA LEU A 80 6.40 -16.30 -8.09
C LEU A 80 5.51 -17.28 -7.32
N LYS A 81 5.64 -17.31 -5.98
CA LYS A 81 4.77 -18.13 -5.12
C LYS A 81 3.30 -17.72 -5.27
N LEU A 82 3.02 -16.41 -5.34
CA LEU A 82 1.68 -15.88 -5.57
C LEU A 82 1.11 -16.35 -6.91
N ALA A 83 1.88 -16.22 -7.99
CA ALA A 83 1.46 -16.60 -9.35
C ALA A 83 1.18 -18.10 -9.50
N LEU A 84 1.81 -18.93 -8.68
CA LEU A 84 1.61 -20.38 -8.64
C LEU A 84 0.54 -20.81 -7.61
N SER A 85 -0.07 -19.88 -6.88
CA SER A 85 -1.13 -20.18 -5.93
C SER A 85 -2.43 -20.51 -6.66
N ALA A 86 -3.09 -21.60 -6.26
CA ALA A 86 -4.43 -21.92 -6.74
C ALA A 86 -5.49 -20.92 -6.26
N ASP A 87 -5.25 -20.30 -5.09
CA ASP A 87 -6.14 -19.31 -4.49
C ASP A 87 -5.30 -18.12 -3.98
N PRO A 88 -4.89 -17.20 -4.87
CA PRO A 88 -4.13 -16.03 -4.47
C PRO A 88 -5.04 -14.99 -3.79
N PRO A 89 -4.54 -14.25 -2.78
CA PRO A 89 -5.32 -13.22 -2.10
C PRO A 89 -5.55 -12.00 -3.00
N ALA A 90 -6.57 -11.20 -2.70
CA ALA A 90 -6.77 -9.91 -3.36
C ALA A 90 -5.67 -8.89 -3.04
N HIS A 91 -5.06 -8.98 -1.85
CA HIS A 91 -3.98 -8.10 -1.39
C HIS A 91 -2.81 -8.93 -0.85
N LEU A 92 -1.58 -8.63 -1.28
CA LEU A 92 -0.37 -9.25 -0.77
C LEU A 92 0.61 -8.18 -0.25
N LEU A 93 0.73 -8.09 1.07
CA LEU A 93 1.71 -7.23 1.73
C LEU A 93 3.11 -7.84 1.64
N LEU A 94 4.10 -7.05 1.21
CA LEU A 94 5.50 -7.47 1.19
C LEU A 94 6.35 -6.55 2.07
N GLY A 95 6.94 -7.13 3.12
CA GLY A 95 7.82 -6.42 4.06
C GLY A 95 7.14 -6.13 5.41
N SER A 96 7.93 -6.17 6.48
CA SER A 96 7.44 -5.97 7.85
C SER A 96 6.95 -4.55 8.10
N ASP A 97 7.49 -3.56 7.38
CA ASP A 97 7.02 -2.19 7.44
C ASP A 97 5.63 -2.03 6.81
N ALA A 98 5.37 -2.68 5.66
CA ALA A 98 4.03 -2.71 5.06
C ALA A 98 3.02 -3.36 6.00
N VAL A 99 3.33 -4.54 6.55
CA VAL A 99 2.47 -5.25 7.51
C VAL A 99 2.11 -4.35 8.69
N ARG A 100 3.13 -3.77 9.36
CA ARG A 100 2.91 -2.92 10.52
C ARG A 100 2.05 -1.70 10.20
N LEU A 101 2.31 -1.01 9.07
CA LEU A 101 1.54 0.17 8.68
C LEU A 101 0.07 -0.15 8.40
N VAL A 102 -0.20 -1.29 7.76
CA VAL A 102 -1.57 -1.74 7.49
C VAL A 102 -2.27 -2.13 8.78
N GLU A 103 -1.62 -2.91 9.66
CA GLU A 103 -2.19 -3.28 10.96
C GLU A 103 -2.54 -2.06 11.81
N ASP A 104 -1.64 -1.08 11.87
CA ASP A 104 -1.89 0.17 12.60
C ASP A 104 -3.06 0.96 11.99
N LYS A 105 -3.14 1.05 10.65
CA LYS A 105 -4.26 1.73 9.98
C LYS A 105 -5.59 0.99 10.19
N MET A 106 -5.60 -0.34 10.14
CA MET A 106 -6.80 -1.14 10.38
C MET A 106 -7.35 -0.91 11.79
N LYS A 107 -6.47 -0.87 12.81
CA LYS A 107 -6.88 -0.55 14.19
C LYS A 107 -7.52 0.83 14.29
N LEU A 108 -6.93 1.84 13.65
CA LEU A 108 -7.47 3.20 13.62
C LEU A 108 -8.83 3.27 12.95
N LEU A 109 -8.98 2.66 11.77
CA LEU A 109 -10.25 2.61 11.04
C LEU A 109 -11.32 1.88 11.84
N GLN A 110 -10.99 0.74 12.46
CA GLN A 110 -11.93 -0.01 13.26
C GLN A 110 -12.42 0.80 14.47
N ALA A 111 -11.53 1.55 15.13
CA ALA A 111 -11.89 2.45 16.22
C ALA A 111 -12.81 3.58 15.74
N GLU A 112 -12.50 4.19 14.60
CA GLU A 112 -13.32 5.23 13.97
C GLU A 112 -14.73 4.72 13.62
N PHE A 113 -14.82 3.55 12.96
CA PHE A 113 -16.10 2.93 12.61
C PHE A 113 -16.92 2.57 13.84
N ALA A 114 -16.27 2.06 14.89
CA ALA A 114 -16.95 1.75 16.14
C ALA A 114 -17.53 3.01 16.80
N ALA A 115 -16.78 4.11 16.80
CA ALA A 115 -17.22 5.39 17.37
C ALA A 115 -18.44 5.97 16.63
N TRP A 116 -18.52 5.79 15.31
CA TRP A 116 -19.60 6.31 14.47
C TRP A 116 -20.69 5.28 14.11
N LYS A 117 -20.64 4.08 14.71
CA LYS A 117 -21.52 2.97 14.34
C LYS A 117 -23.00 3.29 14.55
N SER A 118 -23.35 3.93 15.68
CA SER A 118 -24.75 4.28 15.97
C SER A 118 -25.31 5.29 14.97
N VAL A 119 -24.53 6.32 14.62
CA VAL A 119 -24.91 7.32 13.60
C VAL A 119 -25.08 6.66 12.24
N SER A 120 -24.16 5.77 11.87
CA SER A 120 -24.24 5.04 10.59
C SER A 120 -25.53 4.23 10.50
N LEU A 121 -25.87 3.47 11.56
CA LEU A 121 -27.09 2.65 11.62
C LEU A 121 -28.38 3.49 11.73
N SER A 122 -28.32 4.71 12.26
CA SER A 122 -29.52 5.57 12.36
C SER A 122 -30.07 6.06 11.01
N THR A 123 -29.40 5.74 9.90
CA THR A 123 -29.83 6.10 8.54
C THR A 123 -30.64 5.00 7.84
N ASP A 124 -30.83 3.86 8.50
CA ASP A 124 -31.67 2.77 7.98
C ASP A 124 -33.14 3.21 7.91
N ILE A 125 -33.85 2.76 6.88
CA ILE A 125 -35.31 2.89 6.83
C ILE A 125 -35.89 1.90 7.85
N ALA A 126 -36.80 2.39 8.70
CA ALA A 126 -37.51 1.61 9.71
C ALA A 126 -38.40 0.51 9.12
#